data_AF-A0A5F9D7W6-F1
#
_entry.id   AF-A0A5F9D7W6-F1
#
_cell.length_a   1.000
_cell.length_b   1.000
_cell.length_c   1.000
_cell.angle_alpha   90.00
_cell.angle_beta   90.00
_cell.angle_gamma   90.00
#
_symmetry.space_group_name_H-M   'P 1'
#
loop_
_entity.id
_entity.type
_entity.pdbx_description
1 polymer ?
#
loop_
_entity_poly.entity_id
_entity_poly.type
_entity_poly.pdbx_seq_one_letter_code
_entity_poly.pdbx_strand_id
1 'polypeptide(L)'
;MACWPQLRLLLWKNLTFRRRQTCQLLLEVAWPLFIFLILISVRLSYPPYEQHECHFPNKAMPSAGTLPWVQGIICNANNPCFRYPTPGEAPGVVGNFNKSIVSRLFSDARRLLLYSQKDTSMKDIHKVLRTLQQIKNSNSSLKLQDFLVDNETFSGFLYHNLSLPKSSVDKMLRANISLHKVFLQGYQLHLTSLCNGSKLEEAIPLDDQEVSQLCGLPREKLDAAERVLRSNMDILKPIVKKRKENQNPLS
;
A
#
# COMPACT_ATOMS: atom_id res chain seq x y z
N MET A 1 61.92 -80.71 -37.43
CA MET A 1 60.64 -81.38 -37.75
C MET A 1 59.60 -80.31 -38.02
N ALA A 2 58.97 -80.32 -39.20
CA ALA A 2 58.01 -79.29 -39.57
C ALA A 2 56.70 -79.49 -38.78
N CYS A 3 56.46 -78.66 -37.77
CA CYS A 3 55.25 -78.68 -36.93
C CYS A 3 53.99 -78.22 -37.71
N TRP A 4 54.18 -77.41 -38.76
CA TRP A 4 53.11 -76.84 -39.58
C TRP A 4 52.17 -77.87 -40.27
N PRO A 5 52.67 -78.91 -40.97
CA PRO A 5 51.80 -79.92 -41.57
C PRO A 5 50.99 -80.71 -40.52
N GLN A 6 51.58 -80.97 -39.35
CA GLN A 6 50.90 -81.64 -38.24
C GLN A 6 49.79 -80.74 -37.65
N LEU A 7 50.06 -79.44 -37.45
CA LEU A 7 49.07 -78.45 -37.00
C LEU A 7 47.92 -78.29 -38.01
N ARG A 8 48.23 -78.22 -39.31
CA ARG A 8 47.23 -78.11 -40.37
C ARG A 8 46.29 -79.32 -40.41
N LEU A 9 46.84 -80.53 -40.28
CA LEU A 9 46.04 -81.76 -40.21
C LEU A 9 45.13 -81.75 -38.97
N LEU A 10 45.63 -81.25 -37.84
CA LEU A 10 44.89 -81.16 -36.58
C LEU A 10 43.74 -80.13 -36.65
N LEU A 11 43.98 -78.96 -37.25
CA LEU A 11 42.94 -77.96 -37.53
C LEU A 11 41.92 -78.48 -38.55
N TRP A 12 42.37 -79.15 -39.62
CA TRP A 12 41.49 -79.77 -40.61
C TRP A 12 40.59 -80.81 -39.97
N LYS A 13 41.13 -81.64 -39.08
CA LYS A 13 40.36 -82.61 -38.29
C LYS A 13 39.27 -81.91 -37.47
N ASN A 14 39.62 -80.89 -36.69
CA ASN A 14 38.66 -80.15 -35.85
C ASN A 14 37.60 -79.40 -36.66
N LEU A 15 37.99 -78.76 -37.76
CA LEU A 15 37.06 -78.06 -38.64
C LEU A 15 36.11 -79.03 -39.35
N THR A 16 36.62 -80.19 -39.79
CA THR A 16 35.80 -81.23 -40.43
C THR A 16 34.81 -81.84 -39.43
N PHE A 17 35.21 -82.02 -38.17
CA PHE A 17 34.29 -82.43 -37.10
C PHE A 17 33.14 -81.43 -36.91
N ARG A 18 33.45 -80.12 -36.80
CA ARG A 18 32.43 -79.06 -36.71
C ARG A 18 31.57 -78.95 -37.96
N ARG A 19 32.14 -79.16 -39.16
CA ARG A 19 31.41 -79.14 -40.44
C ARG A 19 30.44 -80.32 -40.58
N ARG A 20 30.76 -81.48 -40.01
CA ARG A 20 29.87 -82.66 -39.99
C ARG A 20 28.74 -82.52 -38.97
N GLN A 21 28.90 -81.67 -37.94
CA GLN A 21 27.89 -81.36 -36.93
C GLN A 21 27.22 -80.00 -37.22
N THR A 22 26.51 -79.90 -38.35
CA THR A 22 25.90 -78.64 -38.83
C THR A 22 24.96 -77.98 -37.83
N CYS A 23 24.14 -78.77 -37.10
CA CYS A 23 23.23 -78.23 -36.08
C CYS A 23 23.97 -77.55 -34.92
N GLN A 24 25.08 -78.14 -34.45
CA GLN A 24 25.86 -77.59 -33.35
C GLN A 24 26.57 -76.30 -33.75
N LEU A 25 27.13 -76.26 -34.97
CA LEU A 25 27.75 -75.06 -35.53
C LEU A 25 26.73 -73.92 -35.71
N LEU A 26 25.53 -74.22 -36.21
CA LEU A 26 24.46 -73.23 -36.35
C LEU A 26 24.01 -72.69 -35.00
N LEU A 27 23.84 -73.55 -33.98
CA LEU A 27 23.50 -73.11 -32.64
C LEU A 27 24.61 -72.25 -32.02
N GLU A 28 25.87 -72.63 -32.18
CA GLU A 28 27.04 -71.89 -31.67
C GLU A 28 27.16 -70.49 -32.28
N VAL A 29 26.78 -70.30 -33.55
CA VAL A 29 26.79 -68.99 -34.23
C VAL A 29 25.49 -68.21 -33.98
N ALA A 30 24.33 -68.87 -33.99
CA ALA A 30 23.03 -68.24 -33.80
C ALA A 30 22.82 -67.78 -32.35
N TRP A 31 23.36 -68.50 -31.37
CA TRP A 31 23.26 -68.16 -29.96
C TRP A 31 23.77 -66.75 -29.62
N PRO A 32 25.02 -66.35 -29.92
CA PRO A 32 25.49 -65.00 -29.64
C PRO A 32 24.71 -63.95 -30.44
N LEU A 33 24.34 -64.23 -31.70
CA LEU A 33 23.52 -63.32 -32.51
C LEU A 33 22.16 -63.07 -31.85
N PHE A 34 21.51 -64.12 -31.34
CA PHE A 34 20.23 -64.03 -30.64
C PHE A 34 20.35 -63.19 -29.35
N ILE A 35 21.42 -63.40 -28.57
CA ILE A 35 21.69 -62.58 -27.37
C ILE A 35 21.90 -61.11 -27.74
N PHE A 36 22.67 -60.80 -28.80
CA PHE A 36 22.84 -59.42 -29.26
C PHE A 36 21.55 -58.79 -29.77
N LEU A 37 20.69 -59.56 -30.47
CA LEU A 37 19.38 -59.09 -30.91
C LEU A 37 18.47 -58.74 -29.73
N ILE A 38 18.51 -59.52 -28.65
CA ILE A 38 17.80 -59.18 -27.41
C ILE A 38 18.38 -57.90 -26.80
N LEU A 39 19.71 -57.80 -26.68
CA LEU A 39 20.36 -56.62 -26.09
C LEU A 39 20.07 -55.33 -26.88
N ILE A 40 20.10 -55.37 -28.21
CA ILE A 40 19.74 -54.20 -29.02
C ILE A 40 18.26 -53.87 -28.89
N SER A 41 17.38 -54.88 -28.82
CA SER A 41 15.95 -54.65 -28.58
C SER A 41 15.71 -53.97 -27.23
N VAL A 42 16.38 -54.41 -26.17
CA VAL A 42 16.33 -53.76 -24.85
C VAL A 42 16.87 -52.33 -24.96
N ARG A 43 17.98 -52.12 -25.67
CA ARG A 43 18.54 -50.78 -25.84
C ARG A 43 17.62 -49.84 -26.60
N LEU A 44 16.91 -50.32 -27.61
CA LEU A 44 15.93 -49.54 -28.37
C LEU A 44 14.71 -49.17 -27.52
N SER A 45 14.32 -50.01 -26.55
CA SER A 45 13.26 -49.70 -25.59
C SER A 45 13.64 -48.60 -24.58
N TYR A 46 14.94 -48.37 -24.36
CA TYR A 46 15.44 -47.34 -23.44
C TYR A 46 16.32 -46.32 -24.18
N PRO A 47 15.71 -45.39 -24.94
CA PRO A 47 16.44 -44.31 -25.59
C PRO A 47 17.17 -43.44 -24.55
N PRO A 48 18.28 -42.77 -24.94
CA PRO A 48 18.99 -41.88 -24.04
C PRO A 48 18.11 -40.69 -23.62
N TYR A 49 18.20 -40.31 -22.34
CA TYR A 49 17.51 -39.15 -21.79
C TYR A 49 18.44 -37.94 -21.83
N GLU A 50 18.19 -37.01 -22.74
CA GLU A 50 18.96 -35.77 -22.87
C GLU A 50 18.50 -34.76 -21.80
N GLN A 51 19.45 -34.26 -21.01
CA GLN A 51 19.23 -33.15 -20.07
C GLN A 51 20.00 -31.94 -20.55
N HIS A 52 19.36 -30.77 -20.49
CA HIS A 52 20.06 -29.51 -20.70
C HIS A 52 20.96 -29.19 -19.49
N GLU A 53 21.91 -28.28 -19.69
CA GLU A 53 22.64 -27.69 -18.56
C GLU A 53 21.64 -27.12 -17.55
N CYS A 54 21.73 -27.61 -16.31
CA CYS A 54 20.69 -27.45 -15.30
C CYS A 54 21.16 -26.47 -14.23
N HIS A 55 20.50 -25.33 -14.16
CA HIS A 55 20.72 -24.30 -13.15
C HIS A 55 19.65 -24.37 -12.09
N PHE A 56 20.06 -24.26 -10.83
CA PHE A 56 19.17 -24.37 -9.69
C PHE A 56 19.06 -23.03 -8.96
N PRO A 57 17.85 -22.63 -8.53
CA PRO A 57 17.70 -21.45 -7.72
C PRO A 57 18.30 -21.69 -6.32
N ASN A 58 18.89 -20.65 -5.74
CA ASN A 58 19.45 -20.71 -4.40
C ASN A 58 18.35 -20.87 -3.32
N LYS A 59 18.64 -21.68 -2.29
CA LYS A 59 17.79 -21.82 -1.11
C LYS A 59 18.43 -21.15 0.08
N ALA A 60 17.72 -20.20 0.67
CA ALA A 60 18.17 -19.54 1.88
C ALA A 60 18.05 -20.50 3.08
N MET A 61 19.08 -20.53 3.92
CA MET A 61 18.99 -21.14 5.24
C MET A 61 18.28 -20.20 6.23
N PRO A 62 17.74 -20.71 7.35
CA PRO A 62 17.10 -19.86 8.37
C PRO A 62 17.99 -18.71 8.88
N SER A 63 19.32 -18.89 8.84
CA SER A 63 20.31 -17.88 9.23
C SER A 63 20.31 -16.63 8.33
N ALA A 64 19.87 -16.74 7.08
CA ALA A 64 19.72 -15.60 6.16
C ALA A 64 18.40 -14.83 6.37
N GLY A 65 17.52 -15.31 7.27
CA GLY A 65 16.22 -14.74 7.58
C GLY A 65 15.08 -15.75 7.39
N THR A 66 14.05 -15.66 8.25
CA THR A 66 12.89 -16.56 8.21
C THR A 66 12.05 -16.38 6.95
N LEU A 67 11.86 -15.15 6.48
CA LEU A 67 11.09 -14.85 5.27
C LEU A 67 11.73 -15.45 3.99
N PRO A 68 13.00 -15.18 3.65
CA PRO A 68 13.62 -15.79 2.47
C PRO A 68 13.75 -17.31 2.58
N TRP A 69 13.89 -17.86 3.80
CA TRP A 69 13.88 -19.31 4.03
C TRP A 69 12.52 -19.93 3.69
N VAL A 70 11.42 -19.45 4.29
CA VAL A 70 10.07 -19.97 4.01
C VAL A 70 9.71 -19.79 2.54
N GLN A 71 10.06 -18.64 1.96
CA GLN A 71 9.84 -18.40 0.53
C GLN A 71 10.61 -19.38 -0.35
N GLY A 72 11.84 -19.73 0.02
CA GLY A 72 12.64 -20.76 -0.66
C GLY A 72 12.01 -22.15 -0.58
N ILE A 73 11.39 -22.50 0.54
CA ILE A 73 10.66 -23.78 0.69
C ILE A 73 9.39 -23.80 -0.17
N ILE A 74 8.59 -22.73 -0.15
CA ILE A 74 7.30 -22.70 -0.85
C ILE A 74 7.49 -22.51 -2.36
N CYS A 75 8.35 -21.60 -2.80
CA CYS A 75 8.50 -21.28 -4.22
C CYS A 75 9.35 -22.30 -4.99
N ASN A 76 10.34 -22.94 -4.33
CA ASN A 76 11.31 -23.83 -4.99
C ASN A 76 11.28 -25.26 -4.42
N ALA A 77 10.10 -25.75 -4.01
CA ALA A 77 9.93 -27.10 -3.46
C ALA A 77 10.36 -28.20 -4.45
N ASN A 78 9.94 -28.07 -5.71
CA ASN A 78 10.12 -29.09 -6.75
C ASN A 78 11.49 -29.03 -7.45
N ASN A 79 12.41 -28.16 -7.02
CA ASN A 79 13.72 -27.93 -7.65
C ASN A 79 13.63 -27.84 -9.19
N PRO A 80 12.90 -26.86 -9.74
CA PRO A 80 12.81 -26.71 -11.19
C PRO A 80 14.21 -26.50 -11.78
N CYS A 81 14.50 -27.24 -12.83
CA CYS A 81 15.75 -27.18 -13.57
C CYS A 81 15.64 -26.09 -14.64
N PHE A 82 16.46 -25.03 -14.53
CA PHE A 82 16.48 -23.95 -15.52
C PHE A 82 17.59 -24.16 -16.53
N ARG A 83 17.34 -23.83 -17.80
CA ARG A 83 18.33 -23.93 -18.88
C ARG A 83 19.40 -22.83 -18.85
N TYR A 84 19.14 -21.74 -18.13
CA TYR A 84 20.01 -20.57 -18.05
C TYR A 84 20.34 -20.23 -16.60
N PRO A 85 21.50 -19.60 -16.33
CA PRO A 85 21.92 -19.22 -14.99
C PRO A 85 20.86 -18.39 -14.28
N THR A 86 20.51 -18.79 -13.05
CA THR A 86 19.58 -18.01 -12.25
C THR A 86 20.30 -16.79 -11.67
N PRO A 87 19.60 -15.65 -11.41
CA PRO A 87 20.24 -14.47 -10.85
C PRO A 87 20.96 -14.70 -9.50
N GLY A 88 20.63 -15.77 -8.78
CA GLY A 88 21.30 -16.16 -7.54
C GLY A 88 22.66 -16.86 -7.74
N GLU A 89 22.99 -17.27 -8.97
CA GLU A 89 24.32 -17.81 -9.32
C GLU A 89 25.31 -16.71 -9.73
N ALA A 90 24.82 -15.49 -9.98
CA ALA A 90 25.66 -14.36 -10.34
C ALA A 90 26.40 -13.79 -9.10
N PRO A 91 27.67 -13.38 -9.23
CA PRO A 91 28.41 -12.78 -8.13
C PRO A 91 27.73 -11.48 -7.66
N GLY A 92 27.57 -11.33 -6.34
CA GLY A 92 27.04 -10.12 -5.70
C GLY A 92 25.51 -10.03 -5.60
N VAL A 93 24.74 -10.97 -6.17
CA VAL A 93 23.28 -10.99 -6.09
C VAL A 93 22.81 -12.25 -5.34
N VAL A 94 22.34 -12.08 -4.11
CA VAL A 94 21.98 -13.21 -3.22
C VAL A 94 20.47 -13.49 -3.17
N GLY A 95 19.65 -12.61 -3.75
CA GLY A 95 18.19 -12.64 -3.60
C GLY A 95 17.46 -12.60 -4.94
N ASN A 96 16.75 -13.67 -5.28
CA ASN A 96 15.85 -13.72 -6.45
C ASN A 96 14.41 -13.27 -6.13
N PHE A 97 14.16 -12.79 -4.90
CA PHE A 97 12.81 -12.56 -4.38
C PHE A 97 12.34 -11.10 -4.39
N ASN A 98 13.13 -10.15 -4.88
CA ASN A 98 12.77 -8.72 -4.91
C ASN A 98 11.48 -8.40 -5.71
N LYS A 99 11.05 -9.31 -6.59
CA LYS A 99 9.81 -9.18 -7.36
C LYS A 99 8.59 -9.81 -6.67
N SER A 100 8.73 -10.48 -5.52
CA SER A 100 7.57 -11.09 -4.86
C SER A 100 6.68 -10.04 -4.21
N ILE A 101 5.37 -10.24 -4.30
CA ILE A 101 4.38 -9.35 -3.66
C ILE A 101 4.61 -9.33 -2.14
N VAL A 102 5.01 -10.47 -1.57
CA VAL A 102 5.28 -10.62 -0.13
C VAL A 102 6.49 -9.80 0.32
N SER A 103 7.58 -9.78 -0.44
CA SER A 103 8.76 -8.98 -0.09
C SER A 103 8.48 -7.47 -0.17
N ARG A 104 7.64 -7.06 -1.14
CA ARG A 104 7.16 -5.67 -1.27
C ARG A 104 6.27 -5.28 -0.09
N LEU A 105 5.29 -6.12 0.25
CA LEU A 105 4.41 -5.89 1.39
C LEU A 105 5.20 -5.73 2.71
N PHE A 106 6.20 -6.59 2.93
CA PHE A 106 7.05 -6.50 4.11
C PHE A 106 7.90 -5.22 4.13
N SER A 107 8.41 -4.80 2.97
CA SER A 107 9.18 -3.58 2.82
C SER A 107 8.31 -2.33 3.06
N ASP A 108 7.09 -2.31 2.55
CA ASP A 108 6.12 -1.24 2.77
C ASP A 108 5.66 -1.18 4.22
N ALA A 109 5.39 -2.33 4.85
CA ALA A 109 5.09 -2.41 6.28
C ALA A 109 6.25 -1.86 7.13
N ARG A 110 7.49 -2.24 6.82
CA ARG A 110 8.67 -1.70 7.51
C ARG A 110 8.81 -0.19 7.31
N ARG A 111 8.54 0.31 6.09
CA ARG A 111 8.61 1.74 5.77
C ARG A 111 7.55 2.54 6.54
N LEU A 112 6.32 2.03 6.60
CA LEU A 112 5.24 2.64 7.38
C LEU A 112 5.53 2.64 8.88
N LEU A 113 6.11 1.55 9.42
CA LEU A 113 6.51 1.50 10.82
C LEU A 113 7.63 2.50 11.15
N LEU A 114 8.65 2.59 10.29
CA LEU A 114 9.74 3.55 10.45
C LEU A 114 9.26 5.00 10.33
N TYR A 115 8.31 5.26 9.42
CA TYR A 115 7.66 6.57 9.31
C TYR A 115 6.84 6.87 10.56
N SER A 116 5.99 5.93 11.00
CA SER A 116 5.14 6.07 12.18
C SER A 116 5.93 6.27 13.47
N GLN A 117 7.13 5.71 13.59
CA GLN A 117 7.97 5.89 14.78
C GLN A 117 8.54 7.32 14.87
N LYS A 118 8.78 7.96 13.73
CA LYS A 118 9.31 9.32 13.65
C LYS A 118 8.21 10.39 13.65
N ASP A 119 6.99 9.99 13.30
CA ASP A 119 5.88 10.92 13.16
C ASP A 119 5.31 11.34 14.53
N THR A 120 5.45 12.63 14.86
CA THR A 120 4.80 13.25 16.02
C THR A 120 3.35 13.64 15.74
N SER A 121 2.86 13.44 14.51
CA SER A 121 1.51 13.82 14.08
C SER A 121 0.41 13.27 15.00
N MET A 122 0.53 12.03 15.50
CA MET A 122 -0.43 11.48 16.46
C MET A 122 -0.45 12.24 17.80
N LYS A 123 0.70 12.74 18.26
CA LYS A 123 0.78 13.61 19.45
C LYS A 123 0.18 14.98 19.18
N ASP A 124 0.40 15.52 17.99
CA ASP A 124 -0.15 16.82 17.58
C ASP A 124 -1.69 16.76 17.44
N ILE A 125 -2.24 15.69 16.87
CA ILE A 125 -3.69 15.45 16.80
C ILE A 125 -4.27 15.34 18.21
N HIS A 126 -3.62 14.59 19.09
CA HIS A 126 -4.07 14.48 20.48
C HIS A 126 -4.03 15.83 21.22
N LYS A 127 -3.04 16.68 20.93
CA LYS A 127 -2.95 18.05 21.47
C LYS A 127 -4.08 18.94 20.96
N VAL A 128 -4.42 18.85 19.67
CA VAL A 128 -5.57 19.56 19.07
C VAL A 128 -6.89 19.09 19.69
N LEU A 129 -7.07 17.78 19.86
CA LEU A 129 -8.27 17.21 20.46
C LEU A 129 -8.45 17.67 21.91
N ARG A 130 -7.37 17.73 22.71
CA ARG A 130 -7.42 18.30 24.06
C ARG A 130 -7.79 19.78 24.06
N THR A 131 -7.24 20.58 23.15
CA THR A 131 -7.64 22.00 23.06
C THR A 131 -9.12 22.16 22.69
N LEU A 132 -9.65 21.30 21.81
CA LEU A 132 -11.08 21.29 21.49
C LEU A 132 -11.95 20.88 22.68
N GLN A 133 -11.54 19.86 23.43
CA GLN A 133 -12.22 19.45 24.67
C GLN A 133 -12.21 20.56 25.72
N GLN A 134 -11.09 21.28 25.87
CA GLN A 134 -11.02 22.43 26.76
C GLN A 134 -11.94 23.57 26.31
N ILE A 135 -12.02 23.87 25.01
CA ILE A 135 -12.96 24.88 24.50
C ILE A 135 -14.41 24.48 24.81
N LYS A 136 -14.75 23.21 24.58
CA LYS A 136 -16.07 22.66 24.89
C LYS A 136 -16.40 22.76 26.39
N ASN A 137 -15.47 22.39 27.26
CA ASN A 137 -15.71 22.32 28.71
C ASN A 137 -15.63 23.69 29.40
N SER A 138 -14.90 24.65 28.84
CA SER A 138 -14.79 25.99 29.42
C SER A 138 -16.07 26.82 29.33
N ASN A 139 -17.14 26.36 28.65
CA ASN A 139 -18.30 27.19 28.30
C ASN A 139 -17.90 28.59 27.79
N SER A 140 -16.73 28.70 27.15
CA SER A 140 -16.25 29.98 26.64
C SER A 140 -17.12 30.28 25.43
N SER A 141 -18.08 31.17 25.61
CA SER A 141 -18.95 31.62 24.54
C SER A 141 -18.08 32.37 23.54
N LEU A 142 -17.73 31.70 22.44
CA LEU A 142 -16.92 32.29 21.38
C LEU A 142 -17.78 33.32 20.67
N LYS A 143 -17.22 34.49 20.41
CA LYS A 143 -17.96 35.55 19.71
C LYS A 143 -17.73 35.42 18.21
N LEU A 144 -18.66 35.91 17.40
CA LEU A 144 -18.49 35.94 15.94
C LEU A 144 -17.17 36.61 15.52
N GLN A 145 -16.80 37.70 16.18
CA GLN A 145 -15.51 38.38 15.98
C GLN A 145 -14.28 37.49 16.17
N ASP A 146 -14.34 36.44 17.00
CA ASP A 146 -13.19 35.55 17.24
C ASP A 146 -12.92 34.61 16.06
N PHE A 147 -13.90 34.46 15.15
CA PHE A 147 -13.79 33.70 13.91
C PHE A 147 -13.44 34.56 12.70
N LEU A 148 -13.42 35.89 12.82
CA LEU A 148 -13.11 36.79 11.70
C LEU A 148 -11.60 37.03 11.59
N VAL A 149 -11.06 37.17 10.38
CA VAL A 149 -9.63 37.50 10.15
C VAL A 149 -9.29 38.88 10.72
N ASP A 150 -8.06 39.09 11.23
CA ASP A 150 -7.61 40.40 11.70
C ASP A 150 -7.54 41.39 10.51
N ASN A 151 -8.35 42.45 10.54
CA ASN A 151 -8.67 43.38 9.42
C ASN A 151 -9.83 42.92 8.52
N GLU A 152 -10.92 42.41 9.11
CA GLU A 152 -12.09 41.99 8.35
C GLU A 152 -12.78 43.16 7.62
N THR A 153 -13.31 42.88 6.42
CA THR A 153 -14.13 43.84 5.65
C THR A 153 -15.63 43.71 5.96
N PHE A 154 -16.01 42.72 6.78
CA PHE A 154 -17.40 42.36 7.05
C PHE A 154 -18.13 43.43 7.88
N SER A 155 -17.52 43.93 8.95
CA SER A 155 -18.07 45.00 9.78
C SER A 155 -18.33 46.28 8.96
N GLY A 156 -17.38 46.66 8.12
CA GLY A 156 -17.52 47.78 7.18
C GLY A 156 -18.65 47.58 6.15
N PHE A 157 -18.84 46.35 5.65
CA PHE A 157 -19.93 46.02 4.73
C PHE A 157 -21.31 46.17 5.38
N LEU A 158 -21.45 45.71 6.63
CA LEU A 158 -22.70 45.86 7.39
C LEU A 158 -23.04 47.35 7.63
N TYR A 159 -22.03 48.18 7.90
CA TYR A 159 -22.23 49.62 8.12
C TYR A 159 -22.54 50.41 6.86
N HIS A 160 -21.71 50.27 5.83
CA HIS A 160 -21.74 51.17 4.68
C HIS A 160 -22.70 50.71 3.58
N ASN A 161 -22.81 49.39 3.35
CA ASN A 161 -23.60 48.86 2.23
C ASN A 161 -25.01 48.40 2.63
N LEU A 162 -25.17 47.97 3.89
CA LEU A 162 -26.48 47.62 4.46
C LEU A 162 -27.10 48.74 5.30
N SER A 163 -26.36 49.83 5.55
CA SER A 163 -26.81 50.97 6.35
C SER A 163 -27.33 50.58 7.74
N LEU A 164 -26.76 49.53 8.34
CA LEU A 164 -27.17 49.07 9.67
C LEU A 164 -26.63 50.01 10.77
N PRO A 165 -27.39 50.24 11.87
CA PRO A 165 -26.92 51.02 13.00
C PRO A 165 -25.66 50.43 13.65
N LYS A 166 -24.77 51.30 14.14
CA LYS A 166 -23.56 50.93 14.93
C LYS A 166 -23.85 49.92 16.02
N SER A 167 -24.91 50.15 16.77
CA SER A 167 -25.39 49.29 17.84
C SER A 167 -25.78 47.87 17.39
N SER A 168 -26.39 47.71 16.22
CA SER A 168 -26.84 46.39 15.73
C SER A 168 -25.66 45.54 15.26
N VAL A 169 -24.69 46.15 14.57
CA VAL A 169 -23.50 45.44 14.09
C VAL A 169 -22.58 45.03 15.24
N ASP A 170 -22.39 45.89 16.25
CA ASP A 170 -21.58 45.54 17.42
C ASP A 170 -22.18 44.37 18.21
N LYS A 171 -23.51 44.30 18.28
CA LYS A 171 -24.22 43.17 18.89
C LYS A 171 -24.08 41.90 18.06
N MET A 172 -24.20 41.98 16.73
CA MET A 172 -23.97 40.84 15.83
C MET A 172 -22.54 40.29 15.93
N LEU A 173 -21.53 41.16 15.98
CA LEU A 173 -20.12 40.75 16.12
C LEU A 173 -19.84 40.08 17.48
N ARG A 174 -20.60 40.47 18.52
CA ARG A 174 -20.50 39.92 19.87
C ARG A 174 -21.43 38.73 20.13
N ALA A 175 -22.21 38.31 19.14
CA ALA A 175 -23.11 37.17 19.26
C ALA A 175 -22.33 35.89 19.56
N ASN A 176 -22.89 35.06 20.45
CA ASN A 176 -22.26 33.84 20.93
C ASN A 176 -22.44 32.70 19.94
N ILE A 177 -21.36 32.08 19.49
CA ILE A 177 -21.38 31.05 18.46
C ILE A 177 -20.87 29.73 19.02
N SER A 178 -21.55 28.65 18.64
CA SER A 178 -21.16 27.29 19.02
C SER A 178 -20.13 26.71 18.04
N LEU A 179 -18.92 26.44 18.52
CA LEU A 179 -17.80 25.91 17.70
C LEU A 179 -18.19 24.62 16.97
N HIS A 180 -18.90 23.71 17.66
CA HIS A 180 -19.32 22.42 17.10
C HIS A 180 -20.21 22.59 15.86
N LYS A 181 -21.11 23.58 15.85
CA LYS A 181 -22.03 23.82 14.73
C LYS A 181 -21.33 24.54 13.58
N VAL A 182 -20.42 25.49 13.87
CA VAL A 182 -19.58 26.12 12.83
C VAL A 182 -18.64 25.11 12.17
N PHE A 183 -18.09 24.16 12.93
CA PHE A 183 -17.20 23.15 12.36
C PHE A 183 -17.95 22.14 11.48
N LEU A 184 -19.21 21.80 11.78
CA LEU A 184 -19.99 20.86 10.96
C LEU A 184 -20.78 21.54 9.82
N GLN A 185 -21.25 22.77 10.04
CA GLN A 185 -22.20 23.47 9.16
C GLN A 185 -21.69 24.82 8.65
N GLY A 186 -20.52 25.30 9.10
CA GLY A 186 -19.94 26.62 8.79
C GLY A 186 -19.86 26.94 7.30
N TYR A 187 -19.63 25.93 6.47
CA TYR A 187 -19.49 26.04 5.02
C TYR A 187 -20.83 26.11 4.27
N GLN A 188 -21.93 25.76 4.94
CA GLN A 188 -23.30 25.74 4.41
C GLN A 188 -24.18 26.83 5.03
N LEU A 189 -23.60 27.80 5.75
CA LEU A 189 -24.34 28.91 6.35
C LEU A 189 -24.93 29.81 5.27
N HIS A 190 -26.23 29.64 5.00
CA HIS A 190 -27.01 30.57 4.21
C HIS A 190 -27.72 31.59 5.11
N LEU A 191 -27.39 32.88 4.99
CA LEU A 191 -28.05 33.92 5.79
C LEU A 191 -29.55 34.01 5.48
N THR A 192 -29.97 33.63 4.27
CA THR A 192 -31.37 33.52 3.86
C THR A 192 -32.16 32.48 4.66
N SER A 193 -31.49 31.52 5.30
CA SER A 193 -32.11 30.49 6.14
C SER A 193 -32.43 30.96 7.57
N LEU A 194 -31.89 32.11 8.02
CA LEU A 194 -32.27 32.77 9.29
C LEU A 194 -33.74 33.19 9.28
N CYS A 195 -34.21 33.68 8.12
CA CYS A 195 -35.53 34.29 7.97
C CYS A 195 -36.66 33.28 7.82
N ASN A 196 -36.34 32.00 7.62
CA ASN A 196 -37.30 30.89 7.52
C ASN A 196 -37.46 30.12 8.85
N GLY A 197 -36.88 30.63 9.95
CA GLY A 197 -37.25 30.26 11.33
C GLY A 197 -36.99 28.82 11.77
N SER A 198 -36.20 28.01 11.07
CA SER A 198 -36.13 26.56 11.41
C SER A 198 -34.73 25.94 11.52
N LYS A 199 -33.64 26.60 11.13
CA LYS A 199 -32.31 25.96 11.16
C LYS A 199 -31.11 26.81 11.61
N LEU A 200 -31.23 28.15 11.72
CA LEU A 200 -30.08 29.01 12.00
C LEU A 200 -30.12 29.77 13.35
N GLU A 201 -31.27 29.82 14.03
CA GLU A 201 -31.36 30.27 15.44
C GLU A 201 -30.49 29.43 16.38
N GLU A 202 -30.13 28.21 15.96
CA GLU A 202 -29.25 27.32 16.71
C GLU A 202 -27.74 27.62 16.55
N ALA A 203 -27.33 28.39 15.53
CA ALA A 203 -25.92 28.63 15.21
C ALA A 203 -25.44 30.02 15.66
N ILE A 204 -26.30 31.05 15.55
CA ILE A 204 -26.06 32.40 16.04
C ILE A 204 -27.35 32.86 16.76
N PRO A 205 -27.38 32.91 18.10
CA PRO A 205 -28.50 33.48 18.85
C PRO A 205 -28.43 34.99 18.69
N LEU A 206 -29.18 35.51 17.73
CA LEU A 206 -29.45 36.94 17.56
C LEU A 206 -30.81 37.25 18.18
N ASP A 207 -30.98 38.45 18.74
CA ASP A 207 -32.28 38.89 19.28
C ASP A 207 -33.32 39.03 18.15
N ASP A 208 -34.60 38.73 18.43
CA ASP A 208 -35.70 38.77 17.46
C ASP A 208 -35.83 40.12 16.73
N GLN A 209 -35.43 41.20 17.38
CA GLN A 209 -35.43 42.56 16.81
C GLN A 209 -34.38 42.74 15.70
N GLU A 210 -33.25 42.03 15.80
CA GLU A 210 -32.13 42.10 14.85
C GLU A 210 -32.35 41.15 13.68
N VAL A 211 -32.91 39.97 13.94
CA VAL A 211 -33.37 39.03 12.91
C VAL A 211 -34.44 39.70 12.03
N SER A 212 -35.37 40.45 12.62
CA SER A 212 -36.38 41.21 11.87
C SER A 212 -35.79 42.31 10.98
N GLN A 213 -34.73 43.00 11.43
CA GLN A 213 -34.01 43.99 10.63
C GLN A 213 -33.20 43.35 9.50
N LEU A 214 -32.60 42.19 9.74
CA LEU A 214 -31.83 41.46 8.75
C LEU A 214 -32.72 40.81 7.69
N CYS A 215 -33.89 40.32 8.10
CA CYS A 215 -34.87 39.66 7.24
C CYS A 215 -35.78 40.63 6.48
N GLY A 216 -35.79 41.92 6.85
CA GLY A 216 -36.40 42.99 6.07
C GLY A 216 -35.57 43.45 4.86
N LEU A 217 -34.34 42.94 4.70
CA LEU A 217 -33.44 43.31 3.60
C LEU A 217 -33.72 42.51 2.31
N PRO A 218 -33.42 43.07 1.12
CA PRO A 218 -33.49 42.34 -0.14
C PRO A 218 -32.56 41.11 -0.15
N ARG A 219 -33.02 40.00 -0.74
CA ARG A 219 -32.24 38.75 -0.83
C ARG A 219 -30.86 38.94 -1.44
N GLU A 220 -30.74 39.78 -2.47
CA GLU A 220 -29.44 40.08 -3.12
C GLU A 220 -28.41 40.69 -2.15
N LYS A 221 -28.88 41.51 -1.20
CA LYS A 221 -28.02 42.13 -0.18
C LYS A 221 -27.63 41.13 0.91
N LEU A 222 -28.53 40.22 1.28
CA LEU A 222 -28.23 39.10 2.20
C LEU A 222 -27.21 38.14 1.60
N ASP A 223 -27.37 37.77 0.32
CA ASP A 223 -26.42 36.90 -0.38
C ASP A 223 -25.04 37.56 -0.56
N ALA A 224 -25.01 38.89 -0.72
CA ALA A 224 -23.77 39.65 -0.73
C ALA A 224 -23.10 39.68 0.66
N ALA A 225 -23.88 39.87 1.73
CA ALA A 225 -23.39 39.80 3.10
C ALA A 225 -22.82 38.41 3.44
N GLU A 226 -23.47 37.35 2.98
CA GLU A 226 -23.02 35.97 3.20
C GLU A 226 -21.68 35.70 2.53
N ARG A 227 -21.51 36.15 1.27
CA ARG A 227 -20.23 36.02 0.55
C ARG A 227 -19.10 36.73 1.28
N VAL A 228 -19.35 37.95 1.76
CA VAL A 228 -18.34 38.72 2.51
C VAL A 228 -18.02 38.07 3.85
N LEU A 229 -19.03 37.58 4.58
CA LEU A 229 -18.84 36.84 5.82
C LEU A 229 -17.97 35.60 5.60
N ARG A 230 -18.30 34.78 4.60
CA ARG A 230 -17.58 33.55 4.28
C ARG A 230 -16.13 33.81 3.90
N SER A 231 -15.86 34.89 3.16
CA SER A 231 -14.50 35.27 2.78
C SER A 231 -13.62 35.76 3.95
N ASN A 232 -14.24 36.23 5.03
CA ASN A 232 -13.55 36.74 6.22
C ASN A 232 -13.56 35.76 7.39
N MET A 233 -14.19 34.58 7.26
CA MET A 233 -14.29 33.57 8.32
C MET A 233 -13.07 32.63 8.32
N ASP A 234 -12.37 32.58 9.44
CA ASP A 234 -11.35 31.58 9.77
C ASP A 234 -11.82 30.72 10.96
N ILE A 235 -12.30 29.52 10.65
CA ILE A 235 -12.83 28.56 11.62
C ILE A 235 -11.75 28.06 12.59
N LEU A 236 -10.47 28.08 12.17
CA LEU A 236 -9.36 27.57 12.96
C LEU A 236 -8.73 28.63 13.87
N LYS A 237 -8.92 29.92 13.56
CA LYS A 237 -8.42 31.06 14.36
C LYS A 237 -8.65 30.92 15.87
N PRO A 238 -9.87 30.61 16.39
CA PRO A 238 -10.09 30.50 17.83
C PRO A 238 -9.35 29.31 18.47
N ILE A 239 -9.17 28.21 17.73
CA ILE A 239 -8.42 27.04 18.20
C ILE A 239 -6.93 27.37 18.30
N VAL A 240 -6.38 28.07 17.30
CA VAL A 240 -4.99 28.52 17.28
C VAL A 240 -4.73 29.55 18.36
N LYS A 241 -5.63 30.52 18.54
CA LYS A 241 -5.56 31.56 19.58
C LYS A 241 -5.54 30.93 20.97
N LYS A 242 -6.49 30.04 21.29
CA LYS A 242 -6.52 29.38 22.60
C LYS A 242 -5.33 28.44 22.83
N ARG A 243 -4.79 27.82 21.77
CA ARG A 243 -3.56 27.04 21.84
C ARG A 243 -2.32 27.91 22.18
N LYS A 244 -2.28 29.16 21.69
CA LYS A 244 -1.23 30.13 22.04
C LYS A 244 -1.38 30.64 23.47
N GLU A 245 -2.61 30.97 23.89
CA GLU A 245 -2.92 31.35 25.28
C GLU A 245 -2.55 30.24 26.28
N ASN A 246 -2.88 28.98 25.97
CA ASN A 246 -2.50 27.84 26.81
C ASN A 246 -0.99 27.54 26.83
N GLN A 247 -0.19 28.12 25.92
CA GLN A 247 1.26 27.97 25.90
C GLN A 247 2.00 29.11 26.61
N ASN A 248 1.40 30.30 26.72
CA ASN A 248 1.94 31.44 27.45
C ASN A 248 0.92 31.94 28.50
N PRO A 249 0.92 31.38 29.72
CA PRO A 249 -0.06 31.74 30.75
C PRO A 249 0.26 33.05 31.51
N LEU A 250 1.24 33.85 31.08
CA LEU A 250 1.57 35.14 31.69
C LEU A 250 1.85 36.22 30.63
N SER A 251 0.84 37.06 30.40
CA SER A 251 0.98 38.49 30.14
C SER A 251 -0.32 39.17 30.54
#